data_AF-B7KHV3-F1
#
_entry.id   AF-B7KHV3-F1
#
_cell.length_a   1.000
_cell.length_b   1.000
_cell.length_c   1.000
_cell.angle_alpha   90.00
_cell.angle_beta   90.00
_cell.angle_gamma   90.00
#
_symmetry.space_group_name_H-M   'P 1'
#
loop_
_entity.id
_entity.type
_entity.pdbx_description
1 polymer ?
#
loop_
_entity_poly.entity_id
_entity_poly.type
_entity_poly.pdbx_seq_one_letter_code
_entity_poly.pdbx_strand_id
1 'polypeptide(L)'
;MVFNFDFLASDPDEQDNNGLMEYLQQQNPEILARVAGSASPEIKEIISQNVQGLVGMLPTGDFNVQITTDRENLANLLASAMMTGYFLGQMEQRRNLDVNLSKTDSPNS
;
A
#
# COMPACT_ATOMS: atom_id res chain seq x y z
N MET A 1 -6.17 -11.13 -15.32
CA MET A 1 -5.58 -12.09 -14.37
C MET A 1 -6.39 -11.99 -13.10
N VAL A 2 -7.01 -13.09 -12.67
CA VAL A 2 -7.73 -13.15 -11.39
C VAL A 2 -6.66 -13.39 -10.33
N PHE A 3 -6.49 -12.45 -9.41
CA PHE A 3 -5.61 -12.65 -8.26
C PHE A 3 -6.30 -13.65 -7.33
N ASN A 4 -5.78 -14.88 -7.31
CA ASN A 4 -6.28 -15.95 -6.47
C ASN A 4 -5.65 -15.82 -5.07
N PHE A 5 -6.49 -15.77 -4.04
CA PHE A 5 -6.12 -15.40 -2.66
C PHE A 5 -5.61 -16.57 -1.80
N ASP A 6 -5.39 -17.74 -2.42
CA ASP A 6 -4.91 -18.95 -1.73
C ASP A 6 -3.55 -18.75 -1.03
N PHE A 7 -2.81 -17.66 -1.31
CA PHE A 7 -1.57 -17.32 -0.62
C PHE A 7 -1.76 -16.96 0.86
N LEU A 8 -2.90 -16.36 1.25
CA LEU A 8 -3.19 -16.01 2.65
C LEU A 8 -3.89 -17.15 3.43
N ALA A 9 -4.26 -18.23 2.74
CA ALA A 9 -4.80 -19.44 3.35
C ALA A 9 -3.69 -20.44 3.75
N SER A 10 -2.42 -20.01 3.71
CA SER A 10 -1.29 -20.80 4.18
C SER A 10 -1.36 -20.94 5.70
N ASP A 11 -1.15 -22.16 6.18
CA ASP A 11 -1.28 -22.66 7.55
C ASP A 11 -0.97 -21.64 8.67
N PRO A 12 -1.76 -21.56 9.76
CA PRO A 12 -1.44 -20.76 10.96
C PRO A 12 -0.09 -21.08 11.64
N ASP A 13 0.63 -22.12 11.18
CA ASP A 13 1.95 -22.51 11.68
C ASP A 13 3.12 -21.74 11.03
N GLU A 14 2.89 -20.94 9.97
CA GLU A 14 3.88 -19.98 9.45
C GLU A 14 3.61 -18.57 10.02
N GLN A 15 3.65 -18.45 11.35
CA GLN A 15 3.89 -17.15 12.02
C GLN A 15 5.34 -16.70 11.76
N ASP A 16 5.64 -16.39 10.51
CA ASP A 16 6.83 -15.61 10.20
C ASP A 16 6.53 -14.20 10.67
N ASN A 17 7.07 -13.84 11.84
CA ASN A 17 6.94 -12.53 12.45
C ASN A 17 7.25 -11.48 11.38
N ASN A 18 6.22 -10.79 10.90
CA ASN A 18 6.34 -9.86 9.80
C ASN A 18 7.15 -8.65 10.29
N GLY A 19 8.48 -8.72 10.21
CA GLY A 19 9.40 -7.74 10.81
C GLY A 19 9.20 -6.31 10.29
N LEU A 20 8.54 -6.18 9.14
CA LEU A 20 8.10 -4.89 8.63
C LEU A 20 6.92 -4.31 9.41
N MET A 21 5.96 -5.14 9.82
CA MET A 21 4.85 -4.73 10.68
C MET A 21 5.38 -4.21 12.02
N GLU A 22 6.33 -4.92 12.61
CA GLU A 22 6.96 -4.52 13.87
C GLU A 22 7.75 -3.21 13.72
N TYR A 23 8.55 -3.08 12.65
CA TYR A 23 9.29 -1.85 12.35
C TYR A 23 8.38 -0.63 12.17
N LEU A 24 7.23 -0.80 11.49
CA LEU A 24 6.27 0.27 11.23
C LEU A 24 5.53 0.70 12.51
N GLN A 25 5.19 -0.23 13.41
CA GLN A 25 4.57 0.09 14.70
C GLN A 25 5.48 0.91 15.62
N GLN A 26 6.81 0.79 15.45
CA GLN A 26 7.80 1.53 16.24
C GLN A 26 8.09 2.94 15.68
N GLN A 27 7.56 3.31 14.51
CA GLN A 27 7.82 4.62 13.93
C GLN A 27 6.99 5.74 14.57
N ASN A 28 7.56 6.94 14.59
CA ASN A 28 6.87 8.14 15.08
C ASN A 28 5.70 8.51 14.13
N PRO A 29 4.51 8.86 14.65
CA PRO A 29 3.35 9.30 13.87
C PRO A 29 3.64 10.40 12.85
N GLU A 30 4.56 11.32 13.16
CA GLU A 30 4.93 12.42 12.24
C GLU A 30 5.65 11.91 10.99
N ILE A 31 6.43 10.83 11.11
CA ILE A 31 7.13 10.21 9.98
C ILE A 31 6.09 9.54 9.07
N LEU A 32 5.15 8.81 9.65
CA LEU A 32 4.06 8.17 8.91
C LEU A 32 3.19 9.19 8.18
N ALA A 33 2.86 10.31 8.84
CA ALA A 33 2.08 11.40 8.24
C ALA A 33 2.81 12.08 7.07
N ARG A 34 4.13 12.29 7.19
CA ARG A 34 4.94 12.87 6.13
C ARG A 34 5.02 11.95 4.91
N VAL A 35 5.14 10.64 5.14
CA VAL A 35 5.13 9.61 4.08
C VAL A 35 3.77 9.59 3.37
N ALA A 36 2.67 9.55 4.11
CA ALA A 36 1.32 9.60 3.53
C ALA A 36 1.07 10.91 2.75
N GLY A 37 1.59 12.03 3.24
CA GLY A 37 1.51 13.33 2.57
C GLY A 37 2.27 13.38 1.25
N SER A 38 3.42 12.69 1.17
CA SER A 38 4.28 12.65 -0.01
C SER A 38 3.79 11.75 -1.16
N ALA A 39 2.78 10.92 -0.92
CA ALA A 39 2.22 10.03 -1.95
C ALA A 39 1.48 10.81 -3.05
N SER A 40 1.66 10.38 -4.30
CA SER A 40 0.98 10.95 -5.47
C SER A 40 -0.53 10.71 -5.42
N PRO A 41 -1.33 11.49 -6.17
CA PRO A 41 -2.77 11.26 -6.30
C PRO A 41 -3.12 9.86 -6.80
N GLU A 42 -2.39 9.33 -7.78
CA GLU A 42 -2.62 7.98 -8.32
C GLU A 42 -2.36 6.90 -7.26
N ILE A 43 -1.34 7.07 -6.43
CA ILE A 43 -1.01 6.15 -5.34
C ILE A 43 -2.12 6.16 -4.28
N LYS A 44 -2.64 7.34 -3.94
CA LYS A 44 -3.75 7.47 -2.99
C LYS A 44 -5.02 6.79 -3.50
N GLU A 45 -5.29 6.87 -4.79
CA GLU A 45 -6.44 6.21 -5.42
C GLU A 45 -6.33 4.68 -5.39
N ILE A 46 -5.15 4.13 -5.72
CA ILE A 46 -4.90 2.67 -5.67
C ILE A 46 -5.03 2.16 -4.23
N ILE A 47 -4.49 2.87 -3.24
CA ILE A 47 -4.63 2.50 -1.82
C ILE A 47 -6.11 2.53 -1.41
N SER A 48 -6.87 3.54 -1.83
CA SER A 48 -8.31 3.63 -1.54
C SER A 48 -9.08 2.44 -2.13
N GLN A 49 -8.79 2.06 -3.37
CA GLN A 49 -9.44 0.91 -4.02
C GLN A 49 -9.08 -0.41 -3.33
N ASN A 50 -7.82 -0.58 -2.91
CA ASN A 50 -7.37 -1.75 -2.18
C ASN A 50 -8.03 -1.85 -0.80
N VAL A 51 -8.13 -0.74 -0.06
CA VAL A 51 -8.84 -0.69 1.23
C VAL A 51 -10.32 -1.01 1.03
N GLN A 52 -10.96 -0.47 0.00
CA GLN A 52 -12.36 -0.80 -0.35
C GLN A 52 -12.54 -2.30 -0.67
N GLY A 53 -11.57 -2.90 -1.36
CA GLY A 53 -11.55 -4.35 -1.64
C GLY A 53 -11.38 -5.21 -0.38
N LEU A 54 -10.57 -4.75 0.58
CA LEU A 54 -10.32 -5.43 1.86
C LEU A 54 -11.50 -5.30 2.85
N VAL A 55 -12.28 -4.23 2.73
CA VAL A 55 -13.42 -3.93 3.61
C VAL A 55 -14.72 -4.60 3.17
N GLY A 56 -14.82 -5.04 1.91
CA GLY A 56 -16.04 -5.64 1.36
C GLY A 56 -17.06 -4.59 0.93
N MET A 57 -17.56 -4.70 -0.31
CA MET A 57 -18.41 -3.67 -0.92
C MET A 57 -19.77 -3.50 -0.23
N LEU A 58 -20.04 -2.29 0.28
CA LEU A 58 -21.37 -1.75 0.55
C LEU A 58 -21.51 -0.40 -0.18
N PRO A 59 -22.61 -0.15 -0.93
CA PRO A 59 -22.77 1.08 -1.69
C PRO A 59 -22.83 2.30 -0.75
N THR A 60 -21.88 3.21 -0.92
CA THR A 60 -21.59 4.36 -0.04
C THR A 60 -22.67 5.45 -0.01
N GLY A 61 -23.68 5.36 -0.88
CA GLY A 61 -24.80 6.32 -0.93
C GLY A 61 -25.98 5.99 -0.01
N ASP A 62 -26.18 4.71 0.33
CA ASP A 62 -27.40 4.22 1.00
C ASP A 62 -27.13 3.55 2.36
N PHE A 63 -25.86 3.38 2.75
CA PHE A 63 -25.49 2.63 3.95
C PHE A 63 -24.40 3.33 4.76
N ASN A 64 -24.58 3.34 6.07
CA ASN A 64 -23.51 3.65 7.02
C ASN A 64 -22.68 2.38 7.25
N VAL A 65 -21.47 2.33 6.72
CA VAL A 65 -20.57 1.17 6.84
C VAL A 65 -19.74 1.32 8.10
N GLN A 66 -19.96 0.44 9.08
CA GLN A 66 -19.16 0.35 10.30
C GLN A 66 -18.31 -0.92 10.26
N ILE A 67 -16.99 -0.74 10.30
CA ILE A 67 -16.02 -1.83 10.30
C ILE A 67 -15.50 -1.96 11.73
N THR A 68 -15.72 -3.12 12.35
CA THR A 68 -15.15 -3.45 13.64
C THR A 68 -14.02 -4.44 13.41
N THR A 69 -12.83 -4.11 13.91
CA THR A 69 -11.65 -4.96 13.81
C THR A 69 -10.85 -4.85 15.10
N ASP A 70 -10.07 -5.88 15.40
CA ASP A 70 -9.12 -5.83 16.50
C ASP A 70 -7.84 -5.08 16.12
N ARG A 71 -7.00 -4.84 17.12
CA ARG A 71 -5.76 -4.08 16.96
C ARG A 71 -4.79 -4.72 15.98
N GLU A 72 -4.74 -6.05 15.93
CA GLU A 72 -3.77 -6.82 15.16
C GLU A 72 -4.14 -6.78 13.68
N ASN A 73 -5.40 -7.06 13.36
CA ASN A 73 -5.93 -6.99 12.01
C ASN A 73 -5.88 -5.57 11.43
N LEU A 74 -6.17 -4.54 12.25
CA LEU A 74 -6.00 -3.15 11.83
C LEU A 74 -4.53 -2.81 11.54
N ALA A 75 -3.62 -3.30 12.37
CA ALA A 75 -2.20 -3.07 12.17
C ALA A 75 -1.74 -3.71 10.86
N ASN A 76 -2.10 -4.97 10.60
CA ASN A 76 -1.78 -5.68 9.36
C ASN A 76 -2.32 -4.96 8.12
N LEU A 77 -3.55 -4.44 8.20
CA LEU A 77 -4.15 -3.62 7.14
C LEU A 77 -3.32 -2.35 6.88
N LEU A 78 -2.91 -1.65 7.93
CA LEU A 78 -2.05 -0.47 7.83
C LEU A 78 -0.68 -0.80 7.22
N ALA A 79 -0.04 -1.89 7.63
CA ALA A 79 1.25 -2.29 7.06
C ALA A 79 1.15 -2.68 5.58
N SER A 80 0.11 -3.42 5.18
CA SER A 80 -0.09 -3.77 3.77
C SER A 80 -0.34 -2.52 2.90
N ALA A 81 -1.13 -1.56 3.40
CA ALA A 81 -1.33 -0.27 2.73
C ALA A 81 -0.01 0.52 2.62
N MET A 82 0.80 0.55 3.68
CA MET A 82 2.11 1.22 3.68
C MET A 82 3.11 0.57 2.72
N MET A 83 3.21 -0.77 2.71
CA MET A 83 4.04 -1.53 1.77
C MET A 83 3.69 -1.20 0.32
N THR A 84 2.39 -1.19 0.02
CA THR A 84 1.88 -0.87 -1.32
C THR A 84 2.25 0.55 -1.70
N GLY A 85 2.06 1.52 -0.80
CA GLY A 85 2.44 2.92 -1.04
C GLY A 85 3.93 3.09 -1.32
N TYR A 86 4.79 2.43 -0.55
CA TYR A 86 6.23 2.47 -0.75
C TYR A 86 6.64 1.86 -2.10
N PHE A 87 6.12 0.69 -2.45
CA PHE A 87 6.40 0.03 -3.72
C PHE A 87 6.04 0.92 -4.92
N LEU A 88 4.87 1.54 -4.88
CA LEU A 88 4.43 2.43 -5.95
C LEU A 88 5.34 3.67 -6.09
N GLY A 89 5.78 4.26 -4.98
CA GLY A 89 6.75 5.36 -5.00
C GLY A 89 8.09 4.95 -5.63
N GLN A 90 8.58 3.75 -5.31
CA GLN A 90 9.80 3.20 -5.94
C GLN A 90 9.63 3.00 -7.46
N MET A 91 8.46 2.53 -7.90
CA MET A 91 8.16 2.38 -9.34
C MET A 91 8.12 3.72 -10.06
N GLU A 92 7.53 4.74 -9.44
CA GLU A 92 7.50 6.10 -9.98
C GLU A 92 8.91 6.69 -10.12
N GLN A 93 9.75 6.53 -9.08
CA GLN A 93 11.14 6.97 -9.14
C GLN A 93 11.92 6.28 -10.26
N ARG A 94 11.76 4.96 -10.40
CA ARG A 94 12.39 4.19 -11.49
C ARG A 94 11.95 4.70 -12.86
N ARG A 95 10.64 4.90 -13.07
CA ARG A 95 10.11 5.46 -14.31
C ARG A 95 10.71 6.84 -14.62
N ASN A 96 10.79 7.71 -13.60
CA ASN A 96 11.37 9.04 -13.79
C ASN A 96 12.86 8.98 -14.15
N LEU A 97 13.62 8.06 -13.55
CA LEU A 97 15.01 7.81 -13.96
C LEU A 97 15.10 7.34 -15.42
N ASP A 98 14.28 6.35 -15.80
CA ASP A 98 14.26 5.81 -17.17
C ASP A 98 13.94 6.89 -18.22
N VAL A 99 12.97 7.77 -17.93
CA VAL A 99 12.62 8.92 -18.79
C VAL A 99 13.78 9.92 -18.91
N ASN A 100 14.47 10.22 -17.80
CA ASN A 100 15.57 11.19 -17.81
C ASN A 100 16.82 10.63 -18.50
N LEU A 101 17.15 9.35 -18.32
CA LEU A 101 18.23 8.70 -19.07
C LEU A 101 17.93 8.66 -20.57
N SER A 102 16.70 8.32 -20.96
CA SER A 102 16.28 8.29 -22.37
C SER A 102 16.37 9.66 -23.06
N LYS A 103 16.16 10.76 -22.33
CA LYS A 103 16.35 12.14 -22.84
C LYS A 103 17.81 12.51 -23.05
N THR A 104 18.73 11.90 -22.30
CA THR A 104 20.17 12.21 -22.36
C THR A 104 20.85 11.45 -23.51
N ASP A 105 20.27 10.32 -23.94
CA ASP A 105 20.75 9.49 -25.06
C ASP A 105 20.25 9.96 -26.44
N SER A 106 19.62 11.14 -26.52
CA SER A 106 19.36 11.83 -27.79
C SER A 106 20.50 12.83 -28.05
N PRO A 107 21.60 12.44 -28.73
CA PRO A 107 22.62 13.39 -29.11
C PRO A 107 21.99 14.39 -30.08
N ASN A 108 22.12 15.67 -29.70
CA ASN A 108 22.02 16.86 -30.53
C ASN A 108 21.94 16.59 -32.05
N SER A 109 20.78 16.84 -32.66
CA SER A 109 20.69 17.08 -34.12
C SER A 109 21.43 18.37 -34.50
#